data_AF-D6PGP4-F1
#
_entry.id   AF-D6PGP4-F1
#
_cell.length_a   1.000
_cell.length_b   1.000
_cell.length_c   1.000
_cell.angle_alpha   90.00
_cell.angle_beta   90.00
_cell.angle_gamma   90.00
#
_symmetry.space_group_name_H-M   'P 1'
#
loop_
_entity.id
_entity.type
_entity.pdbx_description
1 polymer ?
#
loop_
_entity_poly.entity_id
_entity_poly.type
_entity_poly.pdbx_seq_one_letter_code
_entity_poly.pdbx_strand_id
1 'polypeptide(L)'
;MTAATPGPVDSTEAIRLALRSWPEVESYLQGCKGVIIPLGSTEQHGPTGAIGTDALTAEAVALEVGRRTGVLVTPAQAFGMAEHHLGFAGTMSLQPATLLAVLHDLVLSLGRHGFERVYVI
;
A
#
# COMPACT_ATOMS: atom_id res chain seq x y z
N MET A 1 -14.45 -15.32 14.88
CA MET A 1 -15.15 -15.29 13.58
C MET A 1 -14.25 -14.62 12.56
N THR A 2 -13.92 -15.29 11.45
CA THR A 2 -13.16 -14.69 10.35
C THR A 2 -14.04 -13.63 9.69
N ALA A 3 -13.78 -12.35 9.97
CA ALA A 3 -14.48 -11.26 9.30
C ALA A 3 -14.29 -11.41 7.79
N ALA A 4 -15.40 -11.60 7.07
CA ALA A 4 -15.43 -11.74 5.62
C ALA A 4 -15.03 -10.41 4.97
N THR A 5 -14.43 -10.48 3.78
CA THR A 5 -14.13 -9.29 2.97
C THR A 5 -15.44 -8.63 2.50
N PRO A 6 -15.52 -7.29 2.37
CA PRO A 6 -16.73 -6.58 1.95
C PRO A 6 -17.36 -7.05 0.63
N GLY A 7 -16.55 -7.64 -0.25
CA GLY A 7 -16.97 -8.14 -1.57
C GLY A 7 -16.52 -7.20 -2.70
N PRO A 8 -16.65 -7.63 -3.96
CA PRO A 8 -16.16 -6.87 -5.10
C PRO A 8 -16.82 -5.48 -5.25
N VAL A 9 -16.07 -4.53 -5.80
CA VAL A 9 -16.54 -3.19 -6.19
C VAL A 9 -16.32 -2.93 -7.67
N ASP A 10 -17.10 -2.00 -8.24
CA ASP A 10 -17.09 -1.72 -9.67
C ASP A 10 -15.87 -0.91 -10.15
N SER A 11 -15.27 -0.11 -9.27
CA SER A 11 -14.10 0.72 -9.60
C SER A 11 -13.03 0.68 -8.52
N THR A 12 -11.78 0.93 -8.92
CA THR A 12 -10.66 1.07 -7.97
C THR A 12 -10.76 2.36 -7.15
N GLU A 13 -11.51 3.37 -7.59
CA GLU A 13 -11.67 4.61 -6.82
C GLU A 13 -12.38 4.35 -5.49
N ALA A 14 -13.33 3.42 -5.47
CA ALA A 14 -14.11 3.06 -4.27
C ALA A 14 -13.25 2.48 -3.13
N ILE A 15 -12.09 1.89 -3.45
CA ILE A 15 -11.20 1.25 -2.47
C ILE A 15 -9.97 2.09 -2.12
N ARG A 16 -9.70 3.19 -2.82
CA ARG A 16 -8.53 4.03 -2.55
C ARG A 16 -8.78 4.85 -1.28
N LEU A 17 -8.03 4.56 -0.21
CA LEU A 17 -8.09 5.33 1.04
C LEU A 17 -7.85 6.83 0.81
N ALA A 18 -6.98 7.17 -0.14
CA ALA A 18 -6.70 8.56 -0.54
C ALA A 18 -7.93 9.32 -1.07
N LEU A 19 -8.99 8.61 -1.47
CA LEU A 19 -10.24 9.17 -1.99
C LEU A 19 -11.40 8.99 -1.01
N ARG A 20 -11.13 8.65 0.25
CA ARG A 20 -12.14 8.51 1.32
C ARG A 20 -12.03 9.67 2.32
N SER A 21 -13.18 10.14 2.77
CA SER A 21 -13.29 10.98 3.97
C SER A 21 -13.19 10.12 5.23
N TRP A 22 -12.76 10.72 6.35
CA TRP A 22 -12.61 9.97 7.61
C TRP A 22 -13.93 9.31 8.12
N PRO A 23 -15.14 9.88 7.94
CA PRO A 23 -16.38 9.18 8.32
C PRO A 23 -16.70 7.97 7.45
N GLU A 24 -16.32 7.98 6.17
CA GLU A 24 -16.44 6.81 5.30
C GLU A 24 -15.51 5.67 5.76
N VAL A 25 -14.31 6.01 6.22
CA VAL A 25 -13.37 5.03 6.81
C VAL A 25 -13.91 4.47 8.13
N GLU A 26 -14.47 5.31 8.99
CA GLU A 26 -15.12 4.88 10.23
C GLU A 26 -16.30 3.93 9.96
N SER A 27 -17.09 4.21 8.91
CA SER A 27 -18.19 3.35 8.46
C SER A 27 -17.67 2.00 7.91
N TYR A 28 -16.62 2.02 7.10
CA TYR A 28 -15.96 0.80 6.60
C TYR A 28 -15.50 -0.10 7.75
N LEU A 29 -14.92 0.50 8.80
CA LEU A 29 -14.42 -0.22 9.97
C LEU A 29 -15.50 -0.92 10.78
N GLN A 30 -16.78 -0.61 10.59
CA GLN A 30 -17.88 -1.36 11.22
C GLN A 30 -18.04 -2.78 10.61
N GLY A 31 -17.67 -2.95 9.33
CA GLY A 31 -17.82 -4.21 8.59
C GLY A 31 -16.51 -4.94 8.33
N CYS A 32 -15.41 -4.22 8.13
CA CYS A 32 -14.11 -4.81 7.79
C CYS A 32 -12.96 -4.15 8.56
N LYS A 33 -12.04 -4.98 9.07
CA LYS A 33 -10.85 -4.53 9.82
C LYS A 33 -9.54 -4.67 9.01
N GLY A 34 -9.64 -4.96 7.71
CA GLY A 34 -8.52 -5.18 6.82
C GLY A 34 -8.09 -3.92 6.06
N VAL A 35 -6.81 -3.82 5.72
CA VAL A 35 -6.27 -2.79 4.81
C VAL A 35 -5.06 -3.33 4.06
N ILE A 36 -4.87 -2.86 2.82
CA ILE A 36 -3.76 -3.22 1.96
C ILE A 36 -2.80 -2.02 1.84
N ILE A 37 -1.51 -2.25 2.06
CA ILE A 37 -0.43 -1.27 1.85
C ILE A 37 0.38 -1.72 0.64
N PRO A 38 0.29 -1.02 -0.51
CA PRO A 38 1.22 -1.25 -1.61
C PRO A 38 2.60 -0.71 -1.23
N LEU A 39 3.63 -1.55 -1.31
CA LEU A 39 5.02 -1.19 -1.04
C LEU A 39 5.90 -1.60 -2.22
N GLY A 40 6.53 -0.60 -2.85
CA GLY A 40 7.50 -0.84 -3.91
C GLY A 40 8.81 -0.11 -3.66
N SER A 41 9.42 0.35 -4.74
CA SER A 41 10.69 1.05 -4.77
C SER A 41 10.76 2.01 -5.97
N THR A 42 11.74 2.90 -5.91
CA THR A 42 12.13 3.82 -7.00
C THR A 42 13.57 3.48 -7.35
N GLU A 43 13.77 2.56 -8.29
CA GLU A 43 15.08 1.97 -8.56
C GLU A 43 15.29 1.60 -10.03
N GLN A 44 16.55 1.60 -10.45
CA GLN A 44 16.93 1.25 -11.81
C GLN A 44 16.37 -0.12 -12.22
N HIS A 45 15.91 -0.24 -13.46
CA HIS A 45 15.41 -1.50 -14.04
C HIS A 45 16.06 -1.77 -15.40
N GLY A 46 17.37 -1.53 -15.49
CA GLY A 46 18.15 -1.65 -16.71
C GLY A 46 17.82 -0.59 -17.77
N PRO A 47 18.30 -0.75 -19.02
CA PRO A 47 18.23 0.30 -20.05
C PRO A 47 16.82 0.66 -20.54
N THR A 48 15.83 -0.21 -20.33
CA THR A 48 14.48 -0.05 -20.87
C THR A 48 13.39 -0.07 -19.79
N GLY A 49 13.71 -0.48 -18.57
CA GLY A 49 12.74 -0.52 -17.48
C GLY A 49 12.50 0.85 -16.87
N ALA A 50 11.25 1.16 -16.57
CA ALA A 50 10.91 2.37 -15.85
C ALA A 50 11.40 2.29 -14.40
N ILE A 51 11.90 3.40 -13.85
CA ILE A 51 12.43 3.45 -12.48
C ILE A 51 11.35 3.11 -11.43
N GLY A 52 10.08 3.45 -11.71
CA GLY A 52 8.97 3.19 -10.80
C GLY A 52 8.34 1.81 -10.93
N THR A 53 8.99 0.85 -11.61
CA THR A 53 8.42 -0.49 -11.90
C THR A 53 7.80 -1.12 -10.65
N ASP A 54 8.53 -1.11 -9.54
CA ASP A 54 8.08 -1.76 -8.30
C ASP A 54 6.86 -1.09 -7.70
N ALA A 55 6.89 0.24 -7.54
CA ALA A 55 5.77 0.99 -6.97
C ALA A 55 4.50 0.90 -7.84
N LEU A 56 4.66 1.02 -9.16
CA LEU A 56 3.54 0.91 -10.11
C LEU A 56 2.93 -0.49 -10.10
N THR A 57 3.77 -1.53 -10.02
CA THR A 57 3.31 -2.92 -10.01
C THR A 57 2.61 -3.26 -8.69
N ALA A 58 3.21 -2.89 -7.55
CA ALA A 58 2.61 -3.07 -6.23
C ALA A 58 1.26 -2.36 -6.14
N GLU A 59 1.16 -1.10 -6.60
CA GLU A 59 -0.12 -0.37 -6.64
C GLU A 59 -1.14 -1.08 -7.54
N ALA A 60 -0.77 -1.46 -8.76
CA ALA A 60 -1.69 -2.13 -9.69
C ALA A 60 -2.26 -3.44 -9.12
N VAL A 61 -1.39 -4.27 -8.53
CA VAL A 61 -1.80 -5.54 -7.90
C VAL A 61 -2.69 -5.26 -6.68
N ALA A 62 -2.29 -4.35 -5.80
CA ALA A 62 -3.04 -4.00 -4.60
C ALA A 62 -4.43 -3.45 -4.93
N LEU A 63 -4.55 -2.59 -5.94
CA LEU A 63 -5.83 -2.05 -6.39
C LEU A 63 -6.74 -3.13 -6.96
N GLU A 64 -6.21 -4.10 -7.72
CA GLU A 64 -7.03 -5.19 -8.26
C GLU A 64 -7.48 -6.15 -7.15
N VAL A 65 -6.63 -6.44 -6.16
CA VAL A 65 -7.01 -7.20 -4.96
C VAL A 65 -8.10 -6.44 -4.19
N GLY A 66 -7.90 -5.14 -3.94
CA GLY A 66 -8.88 -4.27 -3.32
C GLY A 66 -10.21 -4.28 -4.07
N ARG A 67 -10.19 -4.15 -5.40
CA ARG A 67 -11.40 -4.15 -6.23
C ARG A 67 -12.17 -5.48 -6.15
N ARG A 68 -11.48 -6.62 -6.08
CA ARG A 68 -12.14 -7.95 -5.97
C ARG A 68 -12.65 -8.27 -4.56
N THR A 69 -12.13 -7.62 -3.54
CA THR A 69 -12.42 -7.94 -2.13
C THR A 69 -13.17 -6.85 -1.40
N GLY A 70 -13.18 -5.62 -1.92
CA GLY A 70 -13.71 -4.42 -1.29
C GLY A 70 -12.83 -3.89 -0.15
N VAL A 71 -11.62 -4.44 0.04
CA VAL A 71 -10.69 -4.00 1.08
C VAL A 71 -10.03 -2.68 0.67
N LEU A 72 -9.94 -1.72 1.59
CA LEU A 72 -9.29 -0.43 1.34
C LEU A 72 -7.79 -0.59 1.06
N VAL A 73 -7.28 0.23 0.14
CA VAL A 73 -5.89 0.30 -0.28
C VAL A 73 -5.32 1.67 0.06
N THR A 74 -4.21 1.71 0.80
CA THR A 74 -3.52 2.97 1.14
C THR A 74 -2.82 3.57 -0.08
N PRO A 75 -2.34 4.83 -0.01
CA PRO A 75 -1.35 5.31 -0.97
C PRO A 75 -0.16 4.35 -1.06
N ALA A 76 0.36 4.17 -2.28
CA ALA A 76 1.55 3.36 -2.50
C ALA A 76 2.78 3.98 -1.82
N GLN A 77 3.58 3.14 -1.17
CA GLN A 77 4.87 3.51 -0.61
C GLN A 77 5.93 3.31 -1.70
N ALA A 78 6.27 4.41 -2.38
CA ALA A 78 7.12 4.38 -3.59
C ALA A 78 8.63 4.26 -3.31
N PHE A 79 9.05 4.28 -2.04
CA PHE A 79 10.46 4.25 -1.65
C PHE A 79 10.72 3.05 -0.75
N GLY A 80 11.52 2.11 -1.25
CA GLY A 80 11.93 0.89 -0.56
C GLY A 80 13.38 0.95 -0.09
N MET A 81 13.98 -0.22 0.11
CA MET A 81 15.41 -0.38 0.37
C MET A 81 16.08 -0.96 -0.88
N ALA A 82 16.78 -0.09 -1.60
CA ALA A 82 17.38 -0.32 -2.91
C ALA A 82 18.85 0.14 -2.94
N GLU A 83 19.56 0.04 -1.82
CA GLU A 83 20.90 0.64 -1.66
C GLU A 83 21.90 0.11 -2.71
N HIS A 84 21.76 -1.16 -3.07
CA HIS A 84 22.56 -1.82 -4.11
C HIS A 84 22.33 -1.26 -5.53
N HIS A 85 21.31 -0.43 -5.73
CA HIS A 85 21.00 0.27 -6.99
C HIS A 85 21.44 1.73 -7.01
N LEU A 86 22.07 2.26 -5.95
CA LEU A 86 22.52 3.66 -5.88
C LEU A 86 23.69 3.99 -6.83
N GLY A 87 24.31 2.99 -7.46
CA GLY A 87 25.26 3.20 -8.55
C GLY A 87 24.64 3.75 -9.84
N PHE A 88 23.31 3.83 -9.93
CA PHE A 88 22.58 4.24 -11.13
C PHE A 88 21.74 5.49 -10.85
N ALA A 89 21.79 6.47 -11.77
CA ALA A 89 21.07 7.73 -11.62
C ALA A 89 19.55 7.52 -11.60
N GLY A 90 18.89 8.17 -10.62
CA GLY A 90 17.42 8.13 -10.46
C GLY A 90 16.92 7.14 -9.40
N THR A 91 17.75 6.23 -8.89
CA THR A 91 17.42 5.40 -7.72
C THR A 91 17.28 6.25 -6.46
N MET A 92 16.23 6.01 -5.69
CA MET A 92 16.01 6.59 -4.35
C MET A 92 15.80 5.45 -3.35
N SER A 93 16.68 5.34 -2.35
CA SER A 93 16.63 4.27 -1.35
C SER A 93 16.50 4.81 0.06
N LEU A 94 15.60 4.23 0.84
CA LEU A 94 15.62 4.33 2.29
C LEU A 94 16.70 3.42 2.84
N GLN A 95 17.20 3.76 4.03
CA GLN A 95 17.98 2.82 4.83
C GLN A 95 17.04 1.75 5.40
N PRO A 96 17.52 0.51 5.65
CA PRO A 96 16.67 -0.55 6.22
C PRO A 96 15.94 -0.12 7.49
N ALA A 97 16.64 0.55 8.41
CA ALA A 97 16.06 1.06 9.66
C ALA A 97 14.99 2.15 9.42
N THR A 98 15.18 2.99 8.40
CA THR A 98 14.21 4.03 8.03
C THR A 98 12.95 3.42 7.42
N LEU A 99 13.09 2.45 6.52
CA LEU A 99 11.94 1.72 5.95
C LEU A 99 11.10 1.06 7.06
N LEU A 100 11.78 0.40 8.01
CA LEU A 100 11.12 -0.20 9.17
C LEU A 100 10.41 0.85 10.04
N ALA A 101 11.05 1.98 10.33
CA ALA A 101 10.44 3.06 11.13
C ALA A 101 9.20 3.64 10.46
N VAL A 102 9.25 3.89 9.14
CA VAL A 102 8.11 4.39 8.36
C VAL A 102 6.95 3.39 8.42
N LEU A 103 7.20 2.12 8.06
CA LEU A 103 6.13 1.10 8.08
C LEU A 103 5.58 0.88 9.48
N HIS A 104 6.42 0.90 10.51
CA HIS A 104 6.00 0.78 11.90
C HIS A 104 5.02 1.90 12.28
N ASP A 105 5.34 3.15 11.99
CA ASP A 105 4.51 4.29 12.34
C ASP A 105 3.17 4.29 11.57
N LEU A 106 3.20 3.89 10.29
CA LEU A 106 1.99 3.75 9.48
C LEU A 106 1.08 2.64 10.01
N VAL A 107 1.64 1.45 10.30
CA VAL A 107 0.87 0.31 10.83
C VAL A 107 0.30 0.62 12.21
N LEU A 108 1.06 1.26 13.11
CA LEU A 108 0.54 1.67 14.41
C LEU A 108 -0.57 2.71 14.28
N SER A 109 -0.44 3.66 13.36
CA SER A 109 -1.48 4.66 13.11
C SER A 109 -2.78 4.00 12.62
N LEU A 110 -2.69 3.05 11.69
CA LEU A 110 -3.84 2.25 11.26
C LEU A 110 -4.43 1.43 12.42
N GLY A 111 -3.57 0.80 13.23
CA GLY A 111 -4.00 0.05 14.42
C GLY A 111 -4.77 0.91 15.43
N ARG A 112 -4.35 2.15 15.66
CA ARG A 112 -5.05 3.10 16.54
C ARG A 112 -6.47 3.42 16.09
N HIS A 113 -6.74 3.37 14.78
CA HIS A 113 -8.08 3.58 14.23
C HIS A 113 -8.94 2.31 14.20
N GLY A 114 -8.37 1.14 14.52
CA GLY A 114 -9.09 -0.12 14.60
C GLY A 114 -8.92 -1.03 13.40
N PHE A 115 -7.93 -0.80 12.53
CA PHE A 115 -7.49 -1.83 11.59
C PHE A 115 -6.76 -2.95 12.34
N GLU A 116 -7.09 -4.21 12.04
CA GLU A 116 -6.55 -5.39 12.74
C GLU A 116 -5.74 -6.31 11.81
N ARG A 117 -5.90 -6.15 10.50
CA ARG A 117 -5.24 -6.98 9.47
C ARG A 117 -4.62 -6.09 8.41
N VAL A 118 -3.30 -6.04 8.38
CA VAL A 118 -2.54 -5.28 7.39
C VAL A 118 -1.89 -6.26 6.42
N TYR A 119 -2.15 -6.07 5.13
CA TYR A 119 -1.54 -6.84 4.05
C TYR A 119 -0.58 -5.93 3.31
N VAL A 120 0.71 -6.25 3.33
CA VAL A 120 1.71 -5.54 2.53
C VAL A 120 1.85 -6.29 1.20
N ILE A 121 1.66 -5.58 0.09
CA ILE A 121 1.78 -6.11 -1.28
C ILE A 121 2.93 -5.38 -1.96
#